data_AF-K1S1N4-F1
#
_entry.id   AF-K1S1N4-F1
#
_cell.length_a   1.000
_cell.length_b   1.000
_cell.length_c   1.000
_cell.angle_alpha   90.00
_cell.angle_beta   90.00
_cell.angle_gamma   90.00
#
_symmetry.space_group_name_H-M   'P 1'
#
loop_
_entity.id
_entity.type
_entity.pdbx_description
1 polymer ?
#
loop_
_entity_poly.entity_id
_entity_poly.type
_entity_poly.pdbx_seq_one_letter_code
_entity_poly.pdbx_strand_id
1 'polypeptide(L)'
;MICAVVVIDQSGQYRFSYIAQVSELDPYGICTDVLGHIIICDAHSDTVHLLDQDGQFLSLLLTSQQGVWNPRSVCVDDKNNLLVGQRFTNTVRVYKYLHG
;
A
#
# COMPACT_ATOMS: atom_id res chain seq x y z
N MET A 1 3.53 7.85 17.62
CA MET A 1 2.79 8.96 17.01
C MET A 1 1.52 8.32 16.44
N ILE A 2 0.70 8.96 15.60
CA ILE A 2 -0.27 8.21 14.80
C ILE A 2 -0.02 8.67 13.37
N CYS A 3 0.50 7.78 12.53
CA CYS A 3 0.64 8.05 11.11
C CYS A 3 -0.65 7.65 10.38
N ALA A 4 -0.99 8.40 9.35
CA ALA A 4 -2.18 8.19 8.54
C ALA A 4 -1.87 8.49 7.08
N VAL A 5 -2.61 7.84 6.18
CA VAL A 5 -2.73 8.29 4.80
C VAL A 5 -3.93 9.21 4.73
N VAL A 6 -3.73 10.45 4.28
CA VAL A 6 -4.79 11.43 4.12
C VAL A 6 -5.10 11.60 2.64
N VAL A 7 -6.38 11.49 2.30
CA VAL A 7 -6.86 11.69 0.94
C VAL A 7 -7.62 13.00 0.86
N ILE A 8 -7.25 13.79 -0.13
CA ILE A 8 -7.89 15.07 -0.48
C ILE A 8 -8.45 14.99 -1.89
N ASP A 9 -9.44 15.84 -2.19
CA ASP A 9 -9.91 16.02 -3.55
C ASP A 9 -9.00 16.97 -4.36
N GLN A 10 -9.32 17.15 -5.64
CA GLN A 10 -8.59 18.03 -6.56
C GLN A 10 -8.58 19.52 -6.14
N SER A 11 -9.54 19.93 -5.30
CA SER A 11 -9.61 21.29 -4.73
C SER A 11 -8.79 21.43 -3.45
N GLY A 12 -8.18 20.34 -2.97
CA GLY A 12 -7.41 20.29 -1.73
C GLY A 12 -8.26 19.98 -0.49
N GLN A 13 -9.54 19.66 -0.64
CA GLN A 13 -10.43 19.41 0.48
C GLN A 13 -10.31 17.99 0.99
N TYR A 14 -10.34 17.85 2.32
CA TYR A 14 -10.32 16.55 2.99
C TYR A 14 -11.46 15.64 2.53
N ARG A 15 -11.12 14.40 2.16
CA ARG A 15 -12.09 13.32 1.88
C ARG A 15 -12.14 12.32 3.04
N PHE A 16 -11.01 11.67 3.32
CA PHE A 16 -10.90 10.67 4.38
C PHE A 16 -9.44 10.48 4.83
N SER A 17 -9.27 9.86 6.01
CA SER A 17 -7.98 9.39 6.50
C SER A 17 -8.04 7.88 6.70
N TYR A 18 -7.02 7.19 6.22
CA TYR A 18 -6.79 5.79 6.54
C TYR A 18 -5.76 5.67 7.66
N ILE A 19 -6.17 4.98 8.72
CA ILE A 19 -5.34 4.60 9.87
C ILE A 19 -5.50 3.09 10.02
N ALA A 20 -4.40 2.36 10.18
CA ALA A 20 -4.47 0.92 10.45
C ALA A 20 -5.14 0.69 11.81
N GLN A 21 -6.16 -0.17 11.85
CA GLN A 21 -6.97 -0.38 13.05
C GLN A 21 -6.25 -1.21 14.12
N VAL A 22 -5.29 -2.05 13.73
CA VAL A 22 -4.71 -3.10 14.60
C VAL A 22 -3.26 -2.80 14.99
N SER A 23 -2.56 -1.96 14.22
CA SER A 23 -1.16 -1.59 14.47
C SER A 23 -0.91 -0.13 14.09
N GLU A 24 0.14 0.48 14.67
CA GLU A 24 0.63 1.77 14.20
C GLU A 24 1.10 1.57 12.74
N LEU A 25 0.50 2.33 11.82
CA LEU A 25 0.88 2.32 10.42
C LEU A 25 2.22 3.06 10.29
N ASP A 26 3.19 2.53 9.56
CA ASP A 26 4.41 3.25 9.16
C ASP A 26 4.50 3.28 7.63
N PRO A 27 3.71 4.15 6.97
CA PRO A 27 3.53 4.11 5.52
C PRO A 27 4.69 4.84 4.82
N TYR A 28 5.48 4.10 4.04
CA TYR A 28 6.58 4.69 3.26
C TYR A 28 6.27 4.86 1.77
N GLY A 29 5.27 4.15 1.26
CA GLY A 29 4.94 4.13 -0.17
C GLY A 29 3.44 3.95 -0.38
N ILE A 30 2.94 4.64 -1.40
CA ILE A 30 1.54 4.61 -1.82
C ILE A 30 1.45 4.68 -3.34
N CYS A 31 0.51 3.94 -3.92
CA CYS A 31 0.14 4.07 -5.32
C CYS A 31 -1.33 3.69 -5.52
N THR A 32 -1.84 3.88 -6.74
CA THR A 32 -3.17 3.41 -7.13
C THR A 32 -3.07 2.49 -8.33
N ASP A 33 -4.05 1.61 -8.48
CA ASP A 33 -4.18 0.73 -9.64
C ASP A 33 -5.26 1.18 -10.63
N VAL A 34 -5.42 0.43 -11.72
CA VAL A 34 -6.41 0.73 -12.78
C VAL A 34 -7.87 0.59 -12.33
N LEU A 35 -8.12 -0.06 -11.19
CA LEU A 35 -9.45 -0.22 -10.60
C LEU A 35 -9.76 0.89 -9.57
N GLY A 36 -8.81 1.81 -9.34
CA GLY A 36 -8.94 2.87 -8.35
C GLY A 36 -8.66 2.42 -6.92
N HIS A 37 -8.10 1.22 -6.72
CA HIS A 37 -7.67 0.81 -5.38
C HIS A 37 -6.47 1.64 -4.93
N ILE A 38 -6.37 1.85 -3.62
CA ILE A 38 -5.24 2.51 -2.97
C ILE A 38 -4.37 1.42 -2.33
N ILE A 39 -3.10 1.37 -2.73
CA ILE A 39 -2.14 0.37 -2.27
C ILE A 39 -1.08 1.06 -1.42
N ILE A 40 -0.90 0.61 -0.19
CA ILE A 40 -0.02 1.25 0.80
C ILE A 40 0.91 0.18 1.36
N CYS A 41 2.22 0.44 1.40
CA CYS A 41 3.12 -0.42 2.15
C CYS A 41 3.33 0.07 3.58
N ASP A 42 3.22 -0.85 4.53
CA ASP A 42 3.47 -0.60 5.94
C ASP A 42 4.78 -1.29 6.37
N ALA A 43 5.79 -0.48 6.70
CA ALA A 43 7.10 -0.96 7.12
C ALA A 43 7.14 -1.46 8.56
N HIS A 44 6.12 -1.13 9.37
CA HIS A 44 6.03 -1.59 10.76
C HIS A 44 5.59 -3.05 10.83
N SER A 45 4.54 -3.39 10.06
CA SER A 45 3.98 -4.75 10.03
C SER A 45 4.53 -5.65 8.92
N ASP A 46 5.41 -5.13 8.05
CA ASP A 46 5.91 -5.81 6.85
C ASP A 46 4.76 -6.29 5.93
N THR A 47 3.81 -5.39 5.67
CA THR A 47 2.62 -5.69 4.86
C THR A 47 2.39 -4.68 3.74
N VAL A 48 1.54 -5.07 2.80
CA VAL A 48 0.94 -4.18 1.81
C VAL A 48 -0.57 -4.21 1.96
N HIS A 49 -1.16 -3.07 2.27
CA HIS A 49 -2.60 -2.88 2.44
C HIS A 49 -3.24 -2.55 1.09
N LEU A 50 -4.44 -3.07 0.88
CA LEU A 50 -5.31 -2.72 -0.24
C LEU A 50 -6.57 -2.06 0.30
N LEU A 51 -6.85 -0.84 -0.16
CA LEU A 51 -8.08 -0.12 0.11
C LEU A 51 -8.85 0.09 -1.19
N ASP A 52 -10.16 0.27 -1.08
CA ASP A 52 -10.93 0.82 -2.20
C ASP A 52 -10.69 2.33 -2.38
N GLN A 53 -11.30 2.90 -3.43
CA GLN A 53 -11.19 4.32 -3.78
C GLN A 53 -11.73 5.28 -2.71
N ASP A 54 -12.54 4.78 -1.77
CA ASP A 54 -13.17 5.53 -0.68
C ASP A 54 -12.50 5.27 0.67
N GLY A 55 -11.38 4.53 0.68
CA GLY A 55 -10.54 4.30 1.84
C GLY A 55 -10.99 3.14 2.73
N GLN A 56 -11.98 2.35 2.29
CA GLN A 56 -12.36 1.13 2.99
C GLN A 56 -11.24 0.10 2.86
N PHE A 57 -10.81 -0.47 3.98
CA PHE A 57 -9.88 -1.59 3.96
C PHE A 57 -10.52 -2.81 3.28
N LEU A 58 -9.88 -3.32 2.22
CA LEU A 58 -10.32 -4.52 1.52
C LEU A 58 -9.58 -5.75 2.04
N SER A 59 -8.24 -5.71 2.03
CA SER A 59 -7.41 -6.84 2.45
C SER A 59 -5.94 -6.45 2.67
N LEU A 60 -5.17 -7.37 3.26
CA LEU A 60 -3.72 -7.37 3.13
C LEU A 60 -3.36 -8.10 1.83
N LEU A 61 -2.78 -7.36 0.89
CA LEU A 61 -2.39 -7.87 -0.40
C LEU A 61 -1.14 -8.74 -0.31
N LEU A 62 -0.19 -8.31 0.52
CA LEU A 62 1.05 -9.03 0.78
C LEU A 62 1.40 -8.93 2.27
N THR A 63 2.02 -9.97 2.80
CA THR A 63 2.58 -10.03 4.15
C THR A 63 4.01 -10.57 4.09
N SER A 64 4.67 -10.62 5.24
CA SER A 64 5.98 -11.28 5.39
C SER A 64 6.00 -12.74 4.93
N GLN A 65 4.86 -13.45 4.96
CA GLN A 65 4.75 -14.82 4.45
C GLN A 65 4.90 -14.89 2.92
N GLN A 66 4.53 -13.84 2.19
CA GLN A 66 4.75 -13.71 0.75
C GLN A 66 6.11 -13.07 0.42
N GLY A 67 6.98 -12.85 1.42
CA GLY A 67 8.33 -12.35 1.21
C GLY A 67 8.43 -10.84 1.07
N VAL A 68 7.50 -10.09 1.69
CA VAL A 68 7.64 -8.64 1.89
C VAL A 68 8.37 -8.36 3.21
N TRP A 69 9.51 -7.67 3.14
CA TRP A 69 10.33 -7.33 4.31
C TRP A 69 10.81 -5.87 4.25
N ASN A 70 10.41 -5.08 5.24
CA ASN A 70 10.59 -3.64 5.35
C ASN A 70 10.34 -2.90 4.03
N PRO A 71 9.10 -2.97 3.49
CA PRO A 71 8.77 -2.29 2.25
C PRO A 71 8.88 -0.77 2.41
N ARG A 72 9.45 -0.10 1.40
CA ARG A 72 9.69 1.34 1.40
C ARG A 72 9.07 2.06 0.21
N SER A 73 8.71 1.32 -0.83
CA SER A 73 8.06 1.89 -2.00
C SER A 73 7.16 0.86 -2.66
N VAL A 74 6.09 1.36 -3.27
CA VAL A 74 5.17 0.56 -4.08
C VAL A 74 4.84 1.32 -5.36
N CYS A 75 4.76 0.61 -6.48
CA CYS A 75 4.17 1.12 -7.71
C CYS A 75 3.53 -0.01 -8.51
N VAL A 76 2.61 0.35 -9.39
CA VAL A 76 1.97 -0.58 -10.32
C VAL A 76 2.45 -0.27 -11.74
N ASP A 77 2.82 -1.30 -12.50
CA ASP A 77 3.19 -1.15 -13.92
C ASP A 77 1.99 -1.29 -14.87
N ASP A 78 2.25 -1.11 -16.17
CA ASP A 78 1.26 -1.19 -17.25
C ASP A 78 0.64 -2.59 -17.42
N LYS A 79 1.22 -3.62 -16.80
CA LYS A 79 0.72 -5.01 -16.78
C LYS A 79 0.06 -5.36 -15.45
N ASN A 80 -0.27 -4.37 -14.64
CA ASN A 80 -0.86 -4.52 -13.32
C ASN A 80 0.00 -5.38 -12.36
N ASN A 81 1.32 -5.39 -12.56
CA ASN A 81 2.21 -5.96 -11.56
C ASN A 81 2.42 -4.95 -10.45
N LEU A 82 2.40 -5.43 -9.21
CA LEU A 82 2.82 -4.64 -8.07
C LEU A 82 4.34 -4.80 -7.87
N LEU A 83 5.06 -3.69 -7.94
CA LEU A 83 6.47 -3.63 -7.62
C LEU A 83 6.63 -3.11 -6.19
N VAL A 84 7.41 -3.81 -5.37
CA VAL A 84 7.66 -3.45 -3.97
C VAL A 84 9.17 -3.32 -3.74
N GLY A 85 9.63 -2.12 -3.42
CA GLY A 85 11.00 -1.87 -3.00
C GLY A 85 11.18 -2.21 -1.52
N GLN A 86 12.21 -2.99 -1.19
CA GLN A 86 12.42 -3.55 0.14
C GLN A 86 13.81 -3.19 0.68
N ARG A 87 13.84 -2.57 1.87
CA ARG A 87 15.09 -2.09 2.46
C ARG A 87 16.00 -3.21 2.93
N PHE A 88 15.45 -4.25 3.56
CA PHE A 88 16.28 -5.29 4.19
C PHE A 88 16.91 -6.24 3.19
N THR A 89 16.25 -6.49 2.07
CA THR A 89 16.80 -7.34 1.00
C THR A 89 17.59 -6.59 -0.05
N ASN A 90 17.52 -5.24 -0.07
CA ASN A 90 18.06 -4.42 -1.16
C ASN A 90 17.53 -4.84 -2.54
N THR A 91 16.25 -5.20 -2.63
CA THR A 91 15.62 -5.64 -3.87
C THR A 91 14.31 -4.93 -4.16
N VAL A 92 13.96 -4.87 -5.44
CA VAL A 92 12.58 -4.66 -5.90
C VAL A 92 12.00 -6.02 -6.25
N ARG A 93 10.87 -6.38 -5.64
CA ARG A 93 10.13 -7.60 -5.99
C ARG A 93 8.90 -7.23 -6.82
N VAL A 94 8.56 -8.11 -7.75
CA VAL A 94 7.41 -7.97 -8.63
C VAL A 94 6.39 -9.05 -8.27
N TYR A 95 5.14 -8.65 -8.03
CA TYR A 95 4.04 -9.52 -7.63
C TYR A 95 2.89 -9.40 -8.64
N LYS A 96 2.33 -10.55 -8.98
CA LYS A 96 1.02 -10.64 -9.65
C LYS A 96 -0.04 -10.65 -8.58
N TYR A 97 -0.99 -9.71 -8.63
CA TYR A 97 -2.05 -9.63 -7.62
C TYR A 97 -3.45 -9.43 -8.22
N LEU A 98 -3.56 -8.69 -9.33
CA LEU A 98 -4.78 -8.70 -10.15
C LEU A 98 -4.74 -9.94 -11.04
N HIS A 99 -5.62 -10.90 -10.73
CA HIS A 99 -5.93 -11.99 -11.62
C HIS A 99 -7.03 -11.53 -12.58
N GLY A 100 -6.73 -11.53 -13.88
CA GLY A 100 -7.75 -11.46 -14.92
C GLY A 100 -8.42 -12.80 -15.12
#